data_AF-A0A7H4MV64-F1
#
_entry.id   AF-A0A7H4MV64-F1
#
_cell.length_a   1.000
_cell.length_b   1.000
_cell.length_c   1.000
_cell.angle_alpha   90.00
_cell.angle_beta   90.00
_cell.angle_gamma   90.00
#
_symmetry.space_group_name_H-M   'P 1'
#
loop_
_entity.id
_entity.type
_entity.pdbx_description
1 polymer ?
#
loop_
_entity_poly.entity_id
_entity_poly.type
_entity_poly.pdbx_seq_one_letter_code
_entity_poly.pdbx_strand_id
1 'polypeptide(L)'
;MQIAKVLNNNVVVVVDEQQREQVVMGRGLAFQKRVGDSLDESKIEKVFALQSDELVGRLGELLSQIPLEVMTTCDRIIYLARGRLGKLQDSLYITLTDHCHFAIERQKKGIAIRNVLLWEIKRLYPKEFELGQEARAIIAKRLGLNWPKMKRVLSPCIWSRRSSTAKCRK
;
A
#
# COMPACT_ATOMS: atom_id res chain seq x y z
N MET A 1 10.36 18.38 -11.99
CA MET A 1 9.05 17.71 -12.18
C MET A 1 7.90 18.71 -12.06
N GLN A 2 6.92 18.69 -12.94
CA GLN A 2 5.74 19.57 -12.89
C GLN A 2 4.48 18.80 -12.49
N ILE A 3 3.62 19.42 -11.66
CA ILE A 3 2.36 18.81 -11.23
C ILE A 3 1.37 18.80 -12.40
N ALA A 4 0.97 17.60 -12.84
CA ALA A 4 -0.12 17.41 -13.78
C ALA A 4 -1.48 17.31 -13.10
N LYS A 5 -1.54 16.69 -11.91
CA LYS A 5 -2.78 16.55 -11.12
C LYS A 5 -2.50 16.55 -9.63
N VAL A 6 -3.29 17.30 -8.86
CA VAL A 6 -3.28 17.21 -7.38
C VAL A 6 -4.37 16.24 -6.96
N LEU A 7 -4.02 15.18 -6.22
CA LEU A 7 -4.97 14.16 -5.78
C LEU A 7 -5.42 14.41 -4.34
N ASN A 8 -4.48 14.70 -3.45
CA ASN A 8 -4.72 15.23 -2.11
C ASN A 8 -3.48 15.97 -1.62
N ASN A 9 -3.49 16.48 -0.39
CA ASN A 9 -2.37 17.25 0.20
C ASN A 9 -1.01 16.50 0.21
N ASN A 10 -1.02 15.17 0.06
CA ASN A 10 0.17 14.33 0.16
C ASN A 10 0.49 13.56 -1.12
N VAL A 11 -0.37 13.59 -2.14
CA VAL A 11 -0.21 12.78 -3.36
C VAL A 11 -0.53 13.62 -4.58
N VAL A 12 0.35 13.58 -5.57
CA VAL A 12 0.18 14.24 -6.87
C VAL A 12 0.58 13.31 -8.00
N VAL A 13 0.07 13.59 -9.19
CA VAL A 13 0.59 13.06 -10.45
C VAL A 13 1.47 14.14 -11.06
N VAL A 14 2.69 13.77 -11.42
CA VAL A 14 3.63 14.63 -12.14
C VAL A 14 3.94 14.05 -13.50
N VAL A 15 4.42 14.92 -14.38
CA VAL A 15 5.01 14.51 -15.65
C VAL A 15 6.52 14.69 -15.54
N ASP A 16 7.27 13.64 -15.89
CA ASP A 16 8.72 13.67 -15.97
C ASP A 16 9.21 14.34 -17.27
N GLU A 17 10.53 14.51 -17.41
CA GLU A 17 11.14 15.13 -18.60
C GLU A 17 10.87 14.34 -19.90
N GLN A 18 10.50 13.06 -19.78
CA GLN A 18 10.20 12.17 -20.89
C GLN A 18 8.70 12.10 -21.21
N GLN A 19 7.89 13.03 -20.68
CA GLN A 19 6.44 13.09 -20.83
C GLN A 19 5.71 11.86 -20.26
N ARG A 20 6.28 11.18 -19.26
CA ARG A 20 5.63 10.05 -18.59
C ARG A 20 5.01 10.50 -17.28
N GLU A 21 3.80 10.03 -17.03
CA GLU A 21 3.12 10.28 -15.77
C GLU A 21 3.71 9.43 -14.63
N GLN A 22 3.88 10.04 -13.47
CA GLN A 22 4.37 9.39 -12.26
C GLN A 22 3.53 9.81 -11.07
N VAL A 23 3.25 8.88 -10.15
CA VAL A 23 2.59 9.21 -8.88
C VAL A 23 3.65 9.51 -7.84
N VAL A 24 3.58 10.71 -7.25
CA VAL A 24 4.52 11.15 -6.21
C VAL A 24 3.77 11.33 -4.90
N MET A 25 4.32 10.82 -3.82
CA MET A 25 3.78 10.97 -2.48
C MET A 25 4.81 11.56 -1.51
N GLY A 26 4.31 12.34 -0.56
CA GLY A 26 5.10 12.93 0.50
C GLY A 26 4.26 13.79 1.44
N ARG A 27 4.66 13.91 2.70
CA ARG A 27 3.92 14.70 3.69
C ARG A 27 3.84 16.17 3.29
N GLY A 28 2.61 16.66 3.07
CA GLY A 28 2.34 18.06 2.70
C GLY A 28 2.93 18.46 1.35
N LEU A 29 3.25 17.50 0.49
CA LEU A 29 3.86 17.72 -0.83
C LEU A 29 3.01 18.65 -1.71
N ALA A 30 1.68 18.50 -1.65
CA ALA A 30 0.72 19.26 -2.44
C ALA A 30 0.03 20.38 -1.66
N PHE A 31 0.45 20.63 -0.41
CA PHE A 31 -0.18 21.66 0.42
C PHE A 31 0.02 23.04 -0.22
N GLN A 32 -1.09 23.71 -0.56
CA GLN A 32 -1.14 24.99 -1.27
C GLN A 32 -0.52 24.97 -2.68
N LYS A 33 -0.39 23.79 -3.30
CA LYS A 33 0.09 23.64 -4.69
C LYS A 33 -1.08 23.51 -5.67
N ARG A 34 -0.83 23.91 -6.92
CA ARG A 34 -1.77 23.81 -8.04
C ARG A 34 -1.14 23.08 -9.22
N VAL A 35 -1.97 22.68 -10.17
CA VAL A 35 -1.51 22.11 -11.44
C VAL A 35 -0.62 23.13 -12.15
N GLY A 36 0.51 22.67 -12.69
CA GLY A 36 1.56 23.50 -13.29
C GLY A 36 2.67 23.93 -12.33
N ASP A 37 2.46 23.85 -11.01
CA ASP A 37 3.50 24.20 -10.05
C ASP A 37 4.64 23.17 -10.07
N SER A 38 5.85 23.63 -9.71
CA SER A 38 6.97 22.74 -9.44
C SER A 38 6.86 22.12 -8.05
N LEU A 39 7.22 20.85 -7.98
CA LEU A 39 7.35 20.13 -6.71
C LEU A 39 8.66 20.47 -6.01
N ASP A 40 8.58 20.50 -4.68
CA ASP A 40 9.75 20.53 -3.82
C ASP A 40 10.25 19.09 -3.61
N GLU A 41 11.39 18.78 -4.21
CA GLU A 41 11.98 17.43 -4.17
C GLU A 41 12.33 16.98 -2.75
N SER A 42 12.57 17.91 -1.83
CA SER A 42 12.87 17.59 -0.43
C SER A 42 11.68 16.96 0.32
N LYS A 43 10.46 17.20 -0.16
CA LYS A 43 9.22 16.67 0.42
C LYS A 43 8.81 15.32 -0.18
N ILE A 44 9.51 14.85 -1.21
CA ILE A 44 9.20 13.59 -1.87
C ILE A 44 9.63 12.43 -0.98
N GLU A 45 8.67 11.64 -0.52
CA GLU A 45 8.95 10.39 0.20
C GLU A 45 9.04 9.21 -0.77
N LYS A 46 8.24 9.22 -1.83
CA LYS A 46 8.22 8.13 -2.81
C LYS A 46 7.70 8.56 -4.17
N VAL A 47 8.30 7.96 -5.20
CA VAL A 47 7.91 8.12 -6.60
C VAL A 47 7.55 6.74 -7.17
N PHE A 48 6.40 6.66 -7.84
CA PHE A 48 5.95 5.49 -8.58
C PHE A 48 5.98 5.80 -10.07
N ALA A 49 7.00 5.31 -10.75
CA ALA A 49 7.09 5.27 -12.20
C ALA A 49 6.51 3.93 -12.68
N LEU A 50 5.24 3.94 -13.11
CA LEU A 50 4.56 2.76 -13.66
C LEU A 50 4.69 2.75 -15.18
N GLN A 51 4.62 1.57 -15.78
CA GLN A 51 4.81 1.42 -17.24
C GLN A 51 3.59 1.82 -18.08
N SER A 52 2.42 2.08 -17.46
CA SER A 52 1.22 2.49 -18.18
C SER A 52 0.43 3.57 -17.45
N ASP A 53 -0.10 4.51 -18.22
CA ASP A 53 -0.91 5.63 -17.72
C ASP A 53 -2.19 5.14 -17.03
N GLU A 54 -2.77 4.02 -17.47
CA GLU A 54 -3.93 3.42 -16.79
C GLU A 54 -3.60 2.99 -15.34
N LEU A 55 -2.42 2.41 -15.12
CA LEU A 55 -2.00 2.01 -13.78
C LEU A 55 -1.67 3.23 -12.90
N VAL A 56 -1.13 4.30 -13.50
CA VAL A 56 -0.90 5.58 -12.84
C VAL A 56 -2.23 6.18 -12.38
N GLY A 57 -3.23 6.24 -13.25
CA GLY A 57 -4.57 6.71 -12.93
C GLY A 57 -5.23 5.93 -11.80
N ARG A 58 -5.27 4.60 -11.90
CA ARG A 58 -5.84 3.73 -10.85
C ARG A 58 -5.11 3.87 -9.51
N LEU A 59 -3.78 3.96 -9.53
CA LEU A 59 -2.99 4.17 -8.32
C LEU A 59 -3.30 5.53 -7.70
N GLY A 60 -3.37 6.57 -8.52
CA GLY A 60 -3.70 7.92 -8.08
C GLY A 60 -5.07 7.98 -7.38
N GLU A 61 -6.10 7.37 -7.99
CA GLU A 61 -7.43 7.27 -7.39
C GLU A 61 -7.43 6.55 -6.05
N LEU A 62 -6.76 5.39 -5.99
CA LEU A 62 -6.65 4.60 -4.76
C LEU A 62 -5.94 5.39 -3.65
N LEU A 63 -4.81 6.03 -3.96
CA LEU A 63 -4.05 6.78 -2.95
C LEU A 63 -4.73 8.10 -2.56
N SER A 64 -5.63 8.64 -3.39
CA SER A 64 -6.40 9.83 -3.04
C SER A 64 -7.33 9.60 -1.84
N GLN A 65 -7.83 8.36 -1.69
CA GLN A 65 -8.80 7.97 -0.67
C GLN A 65 -8.15 7.41 0.61
N ILE A 66 -6.86 7.08 0.57
CA ILE A 66 -6.15 6.41 1.67
C ILE A 66 -5.37 7.43 2.50
N PRO A 67 -5.51 7.45 3.84
CA PRO A 67 -4.72 8.33 4.70
C PRO A 67 -3.21 8.07 4.59
N LEU A 68 -2.40 9.13 4.66
CA LEU A 68 -0.93 9.04 4.60
C LEU A 68 -0.33 8.11 5.65
N GLU A 69 -0.91 8.07 6.85
CA GLU A 69 -0.50 7.18 7.92
C GLU A 69 -0.63 5.69 7.54
N VAL A 70 -1.68 5.34 6.78
CA VAL A 70 -1.87 3.99 6.25
C VAL A 70 -0.84 3.70 5.17
N MET A 71 -0.65 4.63 4.22
CA MET A 71 0.33 4.49 3.14
C MET A 71 1.75 4.27 3.68
N THR A 72 2.22 5.15 4.58
CA THR A 72 3.56 5.04 5.19
C THR A 72 3.72 3.78 6.05
N THR A 73 2.63 3.30 6.65
CA THR A 73 2.63 2.02 7.39
C THR A 73 2.77 0.83 6.44
N CYS A 74 2.04 0.80 5.33
CA CYS A 74 2.18 -0.21 4.29
C CYS A 74 3.57 -0.21 3.68
N ASP A 75 4.15 0.98 3.47
CA ASP A 75 5.47 1.10 2.88
C ASP A 75 6.56 0.48 3.77
N ARG A 76 6.44 0.67 5.10
CA ARG A 76 7.28 0.01 6.09
C ARG A 76 7.12 -1.52 6.06
N ILE A 77 5.90 -2.01 5.91
CA ILE A 77 5.64 -3.46 5.81
C ILE A 77 6.29 -4.04 4.55
N ILE A 78 6.19 -3.34 3.42
CA ILE A 78 6.79 -3.77 2.15
C ILE A 78 8.31 -3.74 2.23
N TYR A 79 8.89 -2.74 2.90
CA TYR A 79 10.33 -2.69 3.16
C TYR A 79 10.80 -3.94 3.92
N LEU A 80 10.11 -4.31 5.00
CA LEU A 80 10.41 -5.54 5.75
C LEU A 80 10.21 -6.79 4.89
N ALA A 81 9.14 -6.81 4.09
CA ALA A 81 8.86 -7.90 3.17
C ALA A 81 9.99 -8.11 2.16
N ARG A 82 10.52 -7.03 1.57
CA ARG A 82 11.64 -7.09 0.62
C ARG A 82 12.91 -7.63 1.27
N GLY A 83 13.20 -7.20 2.50
CA GLY A 83 14.35 -7.70 3.26
C GLY A 83 14.26 -9.21 3.56
N ARG A 84 13.06 -9.74 3.82
CA ARG A 84 12.87 -11.14 4.23
C ARG A 84 12.56 -12.10 3.07
N LEU A 85 11.87 -11.61 2.04
CA LEU A 85 11.36 -12.41 0.92
C LEU A 85 12.07 -12.11 -0.41
N GLY A 86 12.97 -11.14 -0.47
CA GLY A 86 13.71 -10.76 -1.68
C GLY A 86 12.88 -9.89 -2.63
N LYS A 87 13.10 -10.04 -3.94
CA LYS A 87 12.44 -9.23 -4.97
C LYS A 87 10.92 -9.47 -4.94
N LEU A 88 10.17 -8.38 -4.83
CA LEU A 88 8.71 -8.37 -4.87
C LEU A 88 8.24 -7.55 -6.08
N GLN A 89 7.05 -7.89 -6.61
CA GLN A 89 6.46 -7.12 -7.71
C GLN A 89 6.07 -5.71 -7.25
N ASP A 90 6.22 -4.71 -8.13
CA ASP A 90 5.87 -3.31 -7.80
C ASP A 90 4.38 -3.11 -7.54
N SER A 91 3.54 -3.92 -8.19
CA SER A 91 2.09 -3.99 -7.96
C SER A 91 1.68 -4.46 -6.56
N LEU A 92 2.63 -4.99 -5.77
CA LEU A 92 2.40 -5.34 -4.36
C LEU A 92 2.06 -4.10 -3.54
N TYR A 93 2.65 -2.93 -3.85
CA TYR A 93 2.35 -1.70 -3.10
C TYR A 93 0.87 -1.34 -3.19
N ILE A 94 0.33 -1.37 -4.41
CA ILE A 94 -1.08 -1.08 -4.68
C ILE A 94 -1.96 -2.08 -3.93
N THR A 95 -1.70 -3.36 -4.13
CA THR A 95 -2.53 -4.45 -3.60
C THR A 95 -2.51 -4.49 -2.08
N LEU A 96 -1.33 -4.37 -1.47
CA LEU A 96 -1.20 -4.40 -0.01
C LEU A 96 -1.81 -3.15 0.63
N THR A 97 -1.60 -1.97 0.03
CA THR A 97 -2.13 -0.72 0.58
C THR A 97 -3.66 -0.71 0.57
N ASP A 98 -4.28 -1.16 -0.52
CA ASP A 98 -5.73 -1.37 -0.62
C ASP A 98 -6.25 -2.32 0.47
N HIS A 99 -5.64 -3.51 0.56
CA HIS A 99 -6.06 -4.52 1.53
C HIS A 99 -5.88 -4.08 2.98
N CYS A 100 -4.78 -3.41 3.31
CA CYS A 100 -4.54 -2.83 4.62
C CYS A 100 -5.61 -1.79 4.94
N HIS A 101 -5.86 -0.86 4.02
CA HIS A 101 -6.88 0.18 4.19
C HIS A 101 -8.26 -0.44 4.45
N PHE A 102 -8.71 -1.38 3.61
CA PHE A 102 -9.98 -2.09 3.83
C PHE A 102 -10.00 -2.94 5.11
N ALA A 103 -8.88 -3.55 5.50
CA ALA A 103 -8.80 -4.30 6.76
C ALA A 103 -8.93 -3.37 7.98
N ILE A 104 -8.30 -2.19 7.92
CA ILE A 104 -8.38 -1.16 8.95
C ILE A 104 -9.79 -0.61 9.05
N GLU A 105 -10.41 -0.22 7.94
CA GLU A 105 -11.77 0.33 7.92
C GLU A 105 -12.80 -0.68 8.45
N ARG A 106 -12.67 -1.96 8.07
CA ARG A 106 -13.53 -3.03 8.63
C ARG A 106 -13.31 -3.23 10.13
N GLN A 107 -12.06 -3.14 10.60
CA GLN A 107 -11.76 -3.26 12.03
C GLN A 107 -12.38 -2.10 12.82
N LYS A 108 -12.29 -0.86 12.32
CA LYS A 108 -12.95 0.30 12.93
C LYS A 108 -14.47 0.14 13.01
N LYS A 109 -15.08 -0.50 12.01
CA LYS A 109 -16.52 -0.82 11.97
C LYS A 109 -16.90 -2.05 12.83
N GLY A 110 -15.95 -2.69 13.50
CA GLY A 110 -16.21 -3.89 14.32
C GLY A 110 -16.58 -5.15 13.52
N ILE A 111 -16.45 -5.14 12.19
CA ILE A 111 -16.86 -6.27 11.34
C ILE A 111 -15.86 -7.42 11.53
N ALA A 112 -16.33 -8.58 11.99
CA ALA A 112 -15.51 -9.76 12.20
C ALA A 112 -15.50 -10.69 10.97
N ILE A 113 -14.32 -11.16 10.57
CA ILE A 113 -14.15 -12.11 9.47
C ILE A 113 -13.32 -13.29 9.96
N ARG A 114 -13.76 -14.50 9.63
CA ARG A 114 -13.05 -15.75 9.89
C ARG A 114 -12.19 -16.11 8.67
N ASN A 115 -10.89 -16.30 8.88
CA ASN A 115 -10.01 -16.85 7.85
C ASN A 115 -10.10 -18.38 7.87
N VAL A 116 -10.76 -18.96 6.86
CA VAL A 116 -10.91 -20.42 6.72
C VAL A 116 -9.63 -21.11 6.26
N LEU A 117 -8.70 -20.39 5.63
CA LEU A 117 -7.43 -20.90 5.08
C LEU A 117 -6.23 -20.66 6.00
N LEU A 118 -6.49 -20.30 7.27
CA LEU A 118 -5.42 -19.89 8.19
C LEU A 118 -4.38 -20.99 8.39
N TRP A 119 -4.83 -22.24 8.43
CA TRP A 119 -3.98 -23.39 8.72
C TRP A 119 -3.10 -23.73 7.52
N GLU A 120 -3.67 -23.72 6.33
CA GLU A 120 -3.00 -23.93 5.04
C GLU A 120 -1.94 -22.86 4.81
N ILE A 121 -2.27 -21.58 5.05
CA ILE A 121 -1.31 -20.47 4.89
C ILE A 121 -0.14 -20.64 5.85
N LYS A 122 -0.39 -20.98 7.13
CA LYS A 122 0.67 -21.19 8.11
C LYS A 122 1.60 -22.34 7.72
N ARG A 123 1.06 -23.42 7.16
CA ARG A 123 1.83 -24.59 6.75
C ARG A 123 2.62 -24.34 5.46
N LEU A 124 1.98 -23.77 4.44
CA LEU A 124 2.56 -23.62 3.11
C LEU A 124 3.48 -22.39 2.98
N TYR A 125 3.22 -21.33 3.76
CA TYR A 125 3.90 -20.04 3.67
C TYR A 125 4.29 -19.50 5.05
N PRO A 126 5.14 -20.22 5.81
CA PRO A 126 5.46 -19.86 7.19
C PRO A 126 6.15 -18.49 7.30
N LYS A 127 7.01 -18.13 6.34
CA LYS A 127 7.72 -16.83 6.33
C LYS A 127 6.77 -15.66 6.09
N GLU A 128 5.85 -15.80 5.14
CA GLU A 128 4.81 -14.83 4.82
C GLU A 128 3.77 -14.75 5.96
N PHE A 129 3.52 -15.87 6.65
CA PHE A 129 2.69 -15.92 7.84
C PHE A 129 3.27 -15.08 8.98
N GLU A 130 4.55 -15.30 9.30
CA GLU A 130 5.27 -14.53 10.31
C GLU A 130 5.31 -13.04 9.97
N LEU A 131 5.65 -12.70 8.72
CA LEU A 131 5.65 -11.32 8.24
C LEU A 131 4.24 -10.69 8.37
N GLY A 132 3.18 -11.44 8.08
CA GLY A 132 1.81 -10.96 8.24
C GLY A 132 1.42 -10.69 9.70
N GLN A 133 1.96 -11.47 10.65
CA GLN A 133 1.78 -11.21 12.08
C GLN A 133 2.52 -9.95 12.54
N GLU A 134 3.75 -9.76 12.06
CA GLU A 134 4.56 -8.57 12.31
C GLU A 134 3.91 -7.31 11.72
N ALA A 135 3.45 -7.40 10.47
CA ALA A 135 2.71 -6.33 9.78
C ALA A 135 1.49 -5.87 10.59
N ARG A 136 0.72 -6.83 11.12
CA ARG A 136 -0.40 -6.56 12.02
C ARG A 136 0.04 -5.82 13.28
N ALA A 137 1.15 -6.21 13.91
CA ALA A 137 1.66 -5.54 15.11
C ALA A 137 2.08 -4.09 14.80
N ILE A 138 2.72 -3.88 13.64
CA ILE A 138 3.09 -2.54 13.15
C ILE A 138 1.85 -1.67 12.96
N ILE A 139 0.81 -2.20 12.30
CA ILE A 139 -0.46 -1.48 12.08
C ILE A 139 -1.14 -1.13 13.40
N ALA A 140 -1.26 -2.09 14.32
CA ALA A 140 -1.84 -1.87 15.63
C ALA A 140 -1.11 -0.76 16.40
N LYS A 141 0.22 -0.79 16.39
CA LYS A 141 1.05 0.21 17.08
C LYS A 141 0.97 1.59 16.44
N ARG A 142 1.05 1.70 15.11
CA ARG A 142 1.11 2.98 14.40
C ARG A 142 -0.24 3.68 14.31
N LEU A 143 -1.32 2.91 14.20
CA LEU A 143 -2.67 3.46 13.99
C LEU A 143 -3.57 3.36 15.23
N GLY A 144 -3.01 2.99 16.38
CA GLY A 144 -3.75 2.89 17.65
C GLY A 144 -4.90 1.87 17.62
N LEU A 145 -4.82 0.86 16.76
CA LEU A 145 -5.89 -0.12 16.59
C LEU A 145 -5.69 -1.29 17.56
N ASN A 146 -6.67 -1.50 18.44
CA ASN A 146 -6.68 -2.67 19.33
C ASN A 146 -7.20 -3.88 18.53
N TRP A 147 -6.29 -4.74 18.07
CA TRP A 147 -6.65 -5.99 17.40
C TRP A 147 -6.78 -7.09 18.46
N PRO A 148 -7.95 -7.71 18.65
CA PRO A 148 -8.04 -8.89 19.49
C PRO A 148 -7.05 -9.94 18.97
N LYS A 149 -6.23 -10.48 19.87
CA LYS A 149 -5.25 -11.52 19.55
C LYS A 149 -5.97 -12.64 18.81
N MET A 150 -5.51 -12.91 17.58
CA MET A 150 -5.89 -14.07 16.76
C MET A 150 -7.25 -13.94 16.03
N LYS A 151 -7.18 -13.67 14.72
CA LYS A 151 -8.07 -14.23 13.64
C LYS A 151 -7.88 -13.57 12.27
N ARG A 152 -7.24 -12.41 12.19
CA ARG A 152 -7.10 -11.68 10.92
C ARG A 152 -5.64 -11.53 10.55
N VAL A 153 -5.27 -12.24 9.50
CA VAL A 153 -3.92 -12.33 8.99
C VAL A 153 -3.91 -11.60 7.66
N LEU A 154 -3.00 -10.63 7.51
CA LEU A 154 -2.71 -9.94 6.25
C LEU A 154 -1.93 -10.84 5.27
N SER A 155 -1.54 -12.05 5.67
CA SER A 155 -0.79 -12.99 4.85
C SER A 155 -1.44 -13.43 3.53
N PRO A 156 -2.77 -13.43 3.31
CA PRO A 156 -3.32 -13.77 1.99
C PRO A 156 -2.81 -12.84 0.88
N CYS A 157 -2.46 -11.60 1.21
CA CYS A 157 -2.04 -10.58 0.23
C CYS A 157 -0.54 -10.65 -0.08
N ILE A 158 0.28 -10.99 0.92
CA ILE A 158 1.71 -11.29 0.71
C ILE A 158 1.84 -12.58 -0.12
N TRP A 159 0.92 -13.52 0.10
CA TRP A 159 0.85 -14.80 -0.59
C TRP A 159 0.53 -14.70 -2.09
N SER A 160 -0.46 -13.89 -2.48
CA SER A 160 -1.06 -13.98 -3.83
C SER A 160 -0.16 -13.58 -5.01
N ARG A 161 1.01 -12.94 -4.79
CA ARG A 161 1.85 -12.38 -5.87
C ARG A 161 3.27 -12.93 -6.01
N ARG A 162 3.63 -14.03 -5.32
CA ARG A 162 4.80 -14.84 -5.72
C ARG A 162 4.50 -15.77 -6.91
N SER A 163 3.23 -16.03 -7.18
CA SER A 163 2.76 -16.92 -8.24
C SER A 163 1.68 -16.21 -9.05
N SER A 164 1.88 -16.07 -10.35
CA SER A 164 0.94 -15.56 -11.35
C SER A 164 -0.36 -16.39 -11.51
N THR A 165 -0.71 -17.26 -10.55
CA THR A 165 -1.74 -18.30 -10.72
C THR A 165 -2.79 -18.39 -9.61
N ALA A 166 -2.74 -17.61 -8.53
CA ALA A 166 -3.76 -17.69 -7.49
C ALA A 166 -4.96 -16.75 -7.77
N LYS A 167 -5.82 -17.16 -8.70
CA LYS A 167 -7.19 -16.64 -8.86
C LYS A 167 -7.93 -16.78 -7.53
N CYS A 168 -8.08 -15.69 -6.80
CA CYS A 168 -9.08 -15.58 -5.73
C CYS A 168 -10.44 -15.40 -6.42
N ARG A 169 -11.07 -16.52 -6.82
CA ARG A 169 -12.47 -16.52 -7.26
C ARG A 169 -13.35 -16.19 -6.05
N LYS A 170 -14.29 -15.27 -6.29
CA LYS A 170 -15.45 -14.97 -5.43
C LYS A 170 -16.26 -16.23 -5.15
#